data_AF-A0A550H0C1-F1
#
_entry.id   AF-A0A550H0C1-F1
#
_cell.length_a   1.000
_cell.length_b   1.000
_cell.length_c   1.000
_cell.angle_alpha   90.00
_cell.angle_beta   90.00
_cell.angle_gamma   90.00
#
_symmetry.space_group_name_H-M   'P 1'
#
loop_
_entity.id
_entity.type
_entity.pdbx_description
1 polymer ?
#
loop_
_entity_poly.entity_id
_entity_poly.type
_entity_poly.pdbx_seq_one_letter_code
_entity_poly.pdbx_strand_id
1 'polypeptide(L)'
;MVTETYDHIVAIVLVGVIFIGTVVAVPAAISFTTFQAVDEQQLRNTATNLFNAILLGPGNPSNWGSIFPFDQTNVNEFGLASDNQLSKYILNSDKVQRLDPKGLGYISYSYVKDLLGMQEYDFSFSLFRPFNVDWDIQFSGQNTVQLSVNVTRTEDGAPIPGAAVNANIVVTAVNPNKKDQPTIAISEIYHTEYTNLMGSAKITETMVIDSGYSLEKAIAFMRIVVSGMETMVVASKDILAQDCLRISTFDDTVGLTFWDQEYYNTTKTPNGERKIEYIYGYDFESLMLLHKGDSHDVVTQGDGYDSWSRTFPGISSVNPPMLIFVISVPLGQGQGGRQLVVIGGPFSFNAQNKIFTFGHEGPYSNVIATLQRFVVIDGMTYIAKLNLQEALV
;
A
#
# COMPACT_ATOMS: atom_id res chain seq x y z
N MET A 1 67.43 -46.47 30.99
CA MET A 1 66.38 -47.27 30.32
C MET A 1 64.96 -46.81 30.68
N VAL A 2 64.75 -45.54 31.07
CA VAL A 2 63.42 -44.98 31.43
C VAL A 2 62.96 -43.88 30.44
N THR A 3 63.88 -43.37 29.62
CA THR A 3 63.65 -42.25 28.69
C THR A 3 62.96 -42.68 27.39
N GLU A 4 63.36 -43.80 26.77
CA GLU A 4 62.76 -44.25 25.50
C GLU A 4 61.30 -44.69 25.66
N THR A 5 60.95 -45.32 26.79
CA THR A 5 59.57 -45.72 27.07
C THR A 5 58.65 -44.52 27.28
N TYR A 6 59.18 -43.43 27.86
CA TYR A 6 58.43 -42.19 28.05
C TYR A 6 58.18 -41.48 26.71
N ASP A 7 59.19 -41.39 25.85
CA ASP A 7 59.05 -40.81 24.50
C ASP A 7 58.08 -41.60 23.63
N HIS A 8 58.07 -42.93 23.70
CA HIS A 8 57.12 -43.74 22.94
C HIS A 8 55.68 -43.60 23.44
N ILE A 9 55.45 -43.50 24.76
CA ILE A 9 54.12 -43.27 25.32
C ILE A 9 53.61 -41.88 24.94
N VAL A 10 54.46 -40.85 25.03
CA VAL A 10 54.11 -39.48 24.62
C VAL A 10 53.79 -39.42 23.13
N ALA A 11 54.58 -40.11 22.28
CA ALA A 11 54.33 -40.17 20.84
C ALA A 11 53.00 -40.86 20.49
N ILE A 12 52.64 -41.95 21.16
CA ILE A 12 51.36 -42.65 20.95
C ILE A 12 50.18 -41.76 21.34
N VAL A 13 50.28 -41.02 22.45
CA VAL A 13 49.23 -40.08 22.87
C VAL A 13 49.09 -38.94 21.87
N LEU A 14 50.20 -38.35 21.41
CA LEU A 14 50.19 -37.29 20.40
C LEU A 14 49.57 -37.76 19.08
N VAL A 15 49.98 -38.93 18.58
CA VAL A 15 49.41 -39.51 17.35
C VAL A 15 47.94 -39.86 17.53
N GLY A 16 47.53 -40.38 18.69
CA GLY A 16 46.13 -40.65 19.02
C GLY A 16 45.26 -39.39 19.03
N VAL A 17 45.75 -38.30 19.61
CA VAL A 17 45.05 -37.00 19.63
C VAL A 17 44.96 -36.39 18.24
N ILE A 18 46.03 -36.46 17.44
CA ILE A 18 46.02 -35.98 16.05
C ILE A 18 45.06 -36.83 15.19
N PHE A 19 45.05 -38.15 15.37
CA PHE A 19 44.17 -39.06 14.64
C PHE A 19 42.69 -38.82 14.98
N ILE A 20 42.34 -38.68 16.25
CA ILE A 20 40.95 -38.37 16.66
C ILE A 20 40.53 -36.99 16.14
N GLY A 21 41.42 -35.98 16.22
CA GLY A 21 41.15 -34.64 15.71
C GLY A 21 40.92 -34.62 14.20
N THR A 22 41.71 -35.37 13.42
CA THR A 22 41.62 -35.38 11.95
C THR A 22 40.53 -36.31 11.41
N VAL A 23 40.26 -37.44 12.05
CA VAL A 23 39.32 -38.45 11.54
C VAL A 23 37.88 -38.19 11.99
N VAL A 24 37.69 -37.61 13.18
CA VAL A 24 36.33 -37.40 13.73
C VAL A 24 35.91 -35.93 13.65
N ALA A 25 36.75 -35.00 14.12
CA ALA A 25 36.34 -33.61 14.23
C ALA A 25 36.32 -32.89 12.86
N VAL A 26 37.25 -33.19 11.95
CA VAL A 26 37.30 -32.55 10.63
C VAL A 26 36.11 -32.96 9.76
N PRO A 27 35.75 -34.25 9.60
CA PRO A 27 34.56 -34.63 8.85
C PRO A 27 33.27 -34.12 9.51
N ALA A 28 33.17 -34.13 10.85
CA ALA A 28 31.99 -33.61 11.54
C ALA A 28 31.83 -32.09 11.36
N ALA A 29 32.91 -31.32 11.43
CA ALA A 29 32.88 -29.87 11.23
C ALA A 29 32.61 -29.50 9.77
N ILE A 30 33.20 -30.20 8.80
CA ILE A 30 32.94 -30.00 7.38
C ILE A 30 31.51 -30.40 7.04
N SER A 31 31.02 -31.53 7.58
CA SER A 31 29.64 -31.97 7.35
C SER A 31 28.65 -30.96 7.90
N PHE A 32 28.84 -30.48 9.14
CA PHE A 32 27.92 -29.54 9.78
C PHE A 32 27.85 -28.19 9.05
N THR A 33 29.00 -27.63 8.65
CA THR A 33 29.05 -26.37 7.90
C THR A 33 28.51 -26.52 6.48
N THR A 34 28.72 -27.67 5.83
CA THR A 34 28.15 -27.97 4.51
C THR A 34 26.64 -28.13 4.57
N PHE A 35 26.10 -28.79 5.61
CA PHE A 35 24.65 -28.91 5.79
C PHE A 35 23.99 -27.55 6.03
N GLN A 36 24.57 -26.69 6.87
CA GLN A 36 24.07 -25.32 7.07
C GLN A 36 24.11 -24.49 5.78
N ALA A 37 25.21 -24.55 5.03
CA ALA A 37 25.35 -23.82 3.77
C ALA A 37 24.37 -24.32 2.68
N VAL A 38 24.11 -25.63 2.62
CA VAL A 38 23.11 -26.21 1.70
C VAL A 38 21.70 -25.79 2.08
N ASP A 39 21.38 -25.75 3.36
CA ASP A 39 20.07 -25.35 3.89
C ASP A 39 19.80 -23.86 3.60
N GLU A 40 20.76 -22.97 3.90
CA GLU A 40 20.68 -21.55 3.56
C GLU A 40 20.48 -21.31 2.05
N GLN A 41 21.17 -22.08 1.21
CA GLN A 41 21.05 -21.97 -0.25
C GLN A 41 19.69 -22.46 -0.75
N GLN A 42 19.14 -23.54 -0.19
CA GLN A 42 17.80 -24.04 -0.51
C GLN A 42 16.71 -23.05 -0.09
N LEU A 43 16.83 -22.45 1.09
CA LEU A 43 15.90 -21.43 1.59
C LEU A 43 15.94 -20.17 0.73
N ARG A 44 17.15 -19.72 0.34
CA ARG A 44 17.31 -18.59 -0.59
C ARG A 44 16.69 -18.88 -1.96
N ASN A 45 16.86 -20.09 -2.48
CA ASN A 45 16.24 -20.51 -3.73
C ASN A 45 14.72 -20.54 -3.61
N THR A 46 14.18 -21.05 -2.50
CA THR A 46 12.73 -21.07 -2.20
C THR A 46 12.16 -19.65 -2.14
N ALA A 47 12.78 -18.76 -1.36
CA ALA A 47 12.37 -17.36 -1.28
C ALA A 47 12.43 -16.68 -2.66
N THR A 48 13.47 -16.95 -3.45
CA THR A 48 13.62 -16.37 -4.79
C THR A 48 12.57 -16.89 -5.76
N ASN A 49 12.29 -18.20 -5.74
CA ASN A 49 11.27 -18.81 -6.58
C ASN A 49 9.87 -18.31 -6.20
N LEU A 50 9.56 -18.23 -4.91
CA LEU A 50 8.33 -17.64 -4.41
C LEU A 50 8.18 -16.19 -4.87
N PHE A 51 9.23 -15.37 -4.71
CA PHE A 51 9.16 -13.97 -5.09
C PHE A 51 9.00 -13.78 -6.60
N ASN A 52 9.67 -14.63 -7.39
CA ASN A 52 9.52 -14.64 -8.85
C ASN A 52 8.11 -15.10 -9.26
N ALA A 53 7.53 -16.11 -8.60
CA ALA A 53 6.16 -16.53 -8.87
C ALA A 53 5.17 -15.38 -8.62
N ILE A 54 5.32 -14.66 -7.50
CA ILE A 54 4.50 -13.49 -7.16
C ILE A 54 4.71 -12.34 -8.16
N LEU A 55 5.96 -11.96 -8.46
CA LEU A 55 6.25 -10.73 -9.22
C LEU A 55 6.28 -10.90 -10.74
N LEU A 56 6.54 -12.11 -11.24
CA LEU A 56 6.73 -12.39 -12.66
C LEU A 56 5.65 -13.33 -13.22
N GLY A 57 4.93 -14.05 -12.37
CA GLY A 57 3.79 -14.86 -12.78
C GLY A 57 2.58 -13.98 -13.07
N PRO A 58 1.91 -14.14 -14.24
CA PRO A 58 0.63 -13.48 -14.48
C PRO A 58 -0.53 -14.17 -13.72
N GLY A 59 -0.32 -15.39 -13.22
CA GLY A 59 -1.39 -16.21 -12.66
C GLY A 59 -2.30 -16.81 -13.73
N ASN A 60 -3.30 -17.59 -13.30
CA ASN A 60 -4.23 -18.30 -14.18
C ASN A 60 -5.65 -18.30 -13.60
N PRO A 61 -6.65 -17.74 -14.31
CA PRO A 61 -6.54 -17.02 -15.58
C PRO A 61 -5.71 -15.75 -15.43
N SER A 62 -5.04 -15.29 -16.49
CA SER A 62 -4.12 -14.15 -16.38
C SER A 62 -4.82 -12.88 -15.90
N ASN A 63 -6.08 -12.66 -16.28
CA ASN A 63 -6.87 -11.49 -15.87
C ASN A 63 -7.63 -11.67 -14.54
N TRP A 64 -7.26 -12.63 -13.68
CA TRP A 64 -8.04 -12.99 -12.49
C TRP A 64 -8.36 -11.81 -11.55
N GLY A 65 -7.47 -10.82 -11.44
CA GLY A 65 -7.69 -9.64 -10.60
C GLY A 65 -8.83 -8.75 -11.07
N SER A 66 -9.06 -8.69 -12.38
CA SER A 66 -10.02 -7.80 -13.04
C SER A 66 -11.44 -8.40 -13.12
N ILE A 67 -11.62 -9.69 -12.81
CA ILE A 67 -12.93 -10.36 -12.87
C ILE A 67 -13.84 -9.84 -11.73
N PHE A 68 -15.05 -9.39 -12.08
CA PHE A 68 -16.05 -8.91 -11.12
C PHE A 68 -17.46 -9.45 -11.45
N PRO A 69 -18.21 -10.01 -10.50
CA PRO A 69 -17.86 -10.25 -9.09
C PRO A 69 -16.71 -11.26 -8.95
N PHE A 70 -15.86 -11.05 -7.95
CA PHE A 70 -14.67 -11.87 -7.73
C PHE A 70 -15.00 -13.15 -6.95
N ASP A 71 -14.41 -14.25 -7.38
CA ASP A 71 -14.43 -15.53 -6.68
C ASP A 71 -13.02 -16.12 -6.71
N GLN A 72 -12.42 -16.28 -5.52
CA GLN A 72 -11.05 -16.78 -5.37
C GLN A 72 -10.88 -18.20 -5.94
N THR A 73 -11.95 -19.02 -5.97
CA THR A 73 -11.89 -20.41 -6.45
C THR A 73 -11.62 -20.51 -7.96
N ASN A 74 -11.83 -19.42 -8.69
CA ASN A 74 -11.49 -19.34 -10.12
C ASN A 74 -10.00 -19.07 -10.37
N VAL A 75 -9.21 -18.80 -9.34
CA VAL A 75 -7.76 -18.60 -9.45
C VAL A 75 -7.04 -19.93 -9.27
N ASN A 76 -6.48 -20.45 -10.34
CA ASN A 76 -5.74 -21.72 -10.37
C ASN A 76 -4.24 -21.53 -10.12
N GLU A 77 -3.69 -20.38 -10.49
CA GLU A 77 -2.29 -20.02 -10.23
C GLU A 77 -2.22 -18.57 -9.78
N PHE A 78 -1.46 -18.31 -8.71
CA PHE A 78 -1.26 -16.97 -8.19
C PHE A 78 -0.09 -16.27 -8.87
N GLY A 79 -0.26 -14.99 -9.15
CA GLY A 79 0.79 -14.12 -9.67
C GLY A 79 0.25 -12.72 -9.89
N LEU A 80 1.08 -11.70 -9.63
CA LEU A 80 0.69 -10.29 -9.69
C LEU A 80 1.16 -9.59 -10.96
N ALA A 81 1.96 -10.25 -11.80
CA ALA A 81 2.49 -9.62 -13.00
C ALA A 81 1.36 -9.18 -13.94
N SER A 82 1.56 -8.06 -14.61
CA SER A 82 0.71 -7.67 -15.72
C SER A 82 0.81 -8.68 -16.86
N ASP A 83 -0.30 -8.88 -17.56
CA ASP A 83 -0.41 -9.83 -18.67
C ASP A 83 0.47 -9.42 -19.88
N ASN A 84 0.98 -8.18 -19.87
CA ASN A 84 1.90 -7.67 -20.88
C ASN A 84 3.35 -8.16 -20.64
N GLN A 85 3.79 -9.10 -21.47
CA GLN A 85 5.10 -9.76 -21.37
C GLN A 85 6.32 -8.86 -21.70
N LEU A 86 6.11 -7.61 -22.11
CA LEU A 86 7.19 -6.75 -22.62
C LEU A 86 8.08 -6.16 -21.51
N SER A 87 7.70 -6.25 -20.23
CA SER A 87 8.48 -5.68 -19.13
C SER A 87 8.34 -6.48 -17.85
N LYS A 88 9.48 -6.79 -17.22
CA LYS A 88 9.51 -7.48 -15.93
C LYS A 88 9.15 -6.52 -14.80
N TYR A 89 8.58 -7.06 -13.72
CA TYR A 89 8.24 -6.32 -12.50
C TYR A 89 7.18 -5.22 -12.67
N ILE A 90 6.41 -5.27 -13.76
CA ILE A 90 5.16 -4.50 -13.85
C ILE A 90 4.05 -5.36 -13.26
N LEU A 91 3.43 -4.89 -12.20
CA LEU A 91 2.32 -5.58 -11.55
C LEU A 91 0.99 -5.02 -12.01
N ASN A 92 -0.01 -5.88 -12.12
CA ASN A 92 -1.37 -5.49 -12.41
C ASN A 92 -2.02 -4.92 -11.15
N SER A 93 -2.53 -3.69 -11.23
CA SER A 93 -3.10 -2.97 -10.10
C SER A 93 -4.33 -3.66 -9.52
N ASP A 94 -5.24 -4.15 -10.36
CA ASP A 94 -6.41 -4.92 -9.92
C ASP A 94 -6.00 -6.13 -9.06
N LYS A 95 -5.01 -6.92 -9.50
CA LYS A 95 -4.49 -8.07 -8.72
C LYS A 95 -3.89 -7.65 -7.39
N VAL A 96 -3.16 -6.54 -7.36
CA VAL A 96 -2.54 -6.01 -6.14
C VAL A 96 -3.61 -5.55 -5.15
N GLN A 97 -4.68 -4.89 -5.62
CA GLN A 97 -5.79 -4.45 -4.77
C GLN A 97 -6.52 -5.62 -4.08
N ARG A 98 -6.57 -6.80 -4.71
CA ARG A 98 -7.16 -8.02 -4.14
C ARG A 98 -6.41 -8.54 -2.91
N LEU A 99 -5.21 -8.04 -2.63
CA LEU A 99 -4.45 -8.40 -1.44
C LEU A 99 -4.87 -7.62 -0.19
N ASP A 100 -5.68 -6.56 -0.34
CA ASP A 100 -6.20 -5.82 0.81
C ASP A 100 -7.36 -6.60 1.46
N PRO A 101 -7.23 -7.09 2.71
CA PRO A 101 -8.32 -7.77 3.41
C PRO A 101 -9.55 -6.90 3.64
N LYS A 102 -9.41 -5.58 3.53
CA LYS A 102 -10.51 -4.62 3.63
C LYS A 102 -11.12 -4.23 2.27
N GLY A 103 -10.51 -4.67 1.16
CA GLY A 103 -10.93 -4.36 -0.20
C GLY A 103 -12.02 -5.29 -0.74
N LEU A 104 -12.70 -4.86 -1.80
CA LEU A 104 -13.69 -5.70 -2.48
C LEU A 104 -13.04 -6.90 -3.16
N GLY A 105 -13.61 -8.08 -2.94
CA GLY A 105 -13.12 -9.34 -3.52
C GLY A 105 -11.69 -9.66 -3.10
N TYR A 106 -11.38 -9.52 -1.82
CA TYR A 106 -10.12 -9.98 -1.23
C TYR A 106 -9.84 -11.45 -1.57
N ILE A 107 -8.59 -11.76 -1.94
CA ILE A 107 -8.10 -13.14 -2.04
C ILE A 107 -7.41 -13.54 -0.73
N SER A 108 -7.88 -14.64 -0.11
CA SER A 108 -7.39 -15.01 1.21
C SER A 108 -5.92 -15.46 1.22
N TYR A 109 -5.18 -15.06 2.26
CA TYR A 109 -3.77 -15.45 2.43
C TYR A 109 -3.57 -16.96 2.43
N SER A 110 -4.44 -17.72 3.12
CA SER A 110 -4.39 -19.18 3.14
C SER A 110 -4.54 -19.78 1.74
N TYR A 111 -5.47 -19.25 0.94
CA TYR A 111 -5.68 -19.73 -0.42
C TYR A 111 -4.48 -19.44 -1.33
N VAL A 112 -3.89 -18.25 -1.24
CA VAL A 112 -2.66 -17.92 -1.97
C VAL A 112 -1.48 -18.80 -1.55
N LYS A 113 -1.36 -19.10 -0.25
CA LYS A 113 -0.34 -20.00 0.29
C LYS A 113 -0.44 -21.40 -0.31
N ASP A 114 -1.66 -21.92 -0.45
CA ASP A 114 -1.93 -23.21 -1.10
C ASP A 114 -1.55 -23.18 -2.58
N LEU A 115 -1.95 -22.14 -3.32
CA LEU A 115 -1.60 -21.97 -4.74
C LEU A 115 -0.09 -21.87 -4.99
N LEU A 116 0.65 -21.30 -4.04
CA LEU A 116 2.10 -21.15 -4.13
C LEU A 116 2.85 -22.37 -3.57
N GLY A 117 2.15 -23.40 -3.07
CA GLY A 117 2.76 -24.60 -2.51
C GLY A 117 3.54 -24.34 -1.21
N MET A 118 3.23 -23.27 -0.49
CA MET A 118 4.00 -22.80 0.66
C MET A 118 3.49 -23.40 1.98
N GLN A 119 3.11 -24.67 2.04
CA GLN A 119 2.46 -25.26 3.22
C GLN A 119 3.36 -25.30 4.47
N GLU A 120 4.66 -25.51 4.27
CA GLU A 120 5.67 -25.66 5.33
C GLU A 120 6.28 -24.34 5.82
N TYR A 121 6.02 -23.24 5.12
CA TYR A 121 6.58 -21.92 5.40
C TYR A 121 5.48 -20.89 5.55
N ASP A 122 5.78 -19.73 6.13
CA ASP A 122 4.94 -18.56 5.97
C ASP A 122 5.70 -17.46 5.23
N PHE A 123 4.96 -16.51 4.69
CA PHE A 123 5.56 -15.34 4.07
C PHE A 123 4.73 -14.08 4.32
N SER A 124 5.40 -12.95 4.21
CA SER A 124 4.76 -11.65 4.12
C SER A 124 5.19 -10.97 2.84
N PHE A 125 4.24 -10.51 2.04
CA PHE A 125 4.49 -9.62 0.90
C PHE A 125 4.08 -8.21 1.27
N SER A 126 4.94 -7.23 1.04
CA SER A 126 4.66 -5.83 1.38
C SER A 126 5.10 -4.89 0.26
N LEU A 127 4.32 -3.83 0.06
CA LEU A 127 4.70 -2.74 -0.84
C LEU A 127 5.07 -1.49 -0.05
N PHE A 128 6.17 -0.87 -0.46
CA PHE A 128 6.66 0.38 0.09
C PHE A 128 6.83 1.41 -1.02
N ARG A 129 6.71 2.68 -0.65
CA ARG A 129 7.18 3.78 -1.49
C ARG A 129 8.72 3.79 -1.55
N PRO A 130 9.30 4.24 -2.67
CA PRO A 130 10.75 4.32 -2.84
C PRO A 130 11.40 5.40 -1.96
N PHE A 131 10.61 6.32 -1.41
CA PHE A 131 11.04 7.38 -0.51
C PHE A 131 9.94 7.70 0.50
N ASN A 132 10.33 8.28 1.63
CA ASN A 132 9.42 8.75 2.67
C ASN A 132 8.91 10.14 2.31
N VAL A 133 7.61 10.36 2.50
CA VAL A 133 6.96 11.64 2.20
C VAL A 133 6.11 12.02 3.40
N ASP A 134 6.60 12.97 4.17
CA ASP A 134 5.85 13.60 5.23
C ASP A 134 5.13 14.84 4.68
N TRP A 135 3.96 15.12 5.25
CA TRP A 135 3.14 16.23 4.80
C TRP A 135 2.39 16.84 5.98
N ASP A 136 2.02 18.11 5.81
CA ASP A 136 1.15 18.84 6.72
C ASP A 136 0.25 19.79 5.93
N ILE A 137 -1.05 19.78 6.24
CA ILE A 137 -2.04 20.65 5.63
C ILE A 137 -2.59 21.61 6.68
N GLN A 138 -2.40 22.91 6.45
CA GLN A 138 -2.87 23.98 7.30
C GLN A 138 -3.82 24.91 6.54
N PHE A 139 -4.77 25.50 7.27
CA PHE A 139 -5.60 26.58 6.75
C PHE A 139 -5.11 27.90 7.31
N SER A 140 -5.04 28.89 6.45
CA SER A 140 -4.74 30.27 6.79
C SER A 140 -5.89 31.15 6.33
N GLY A 141 -6.40 32.02 7.21
CA GLY A 141 -7.58 32.83 6.90
C GLY A 141 -8.83 31.99 6.62
N GLN A 142 -9.70 32.48 5.72
CA GLN A 142 -10.98 31.84 5.41
C GLN A 142 -10.93 30.83 4.26
N ASN A 143 -10.00 31.03 3.31
CA ASN A 143 -9.96 30.27 2.06
C ASN A 143 -8.55 29.90 1.58
N THR A 144 -7.50 30.13 2.37
CA THR A 144 -6.14 29.74 1.96
C THR A 144 -5.78 28.39 2.57
N VAL A 145 -5.30 27.49 1.72
CA VAL A 145 -4.71 26.20 2.10
C VAL A 145 -3.20 26.25 1.92
N GLN A 146 -2.48 25.70 2.88
CA GLN A 146 -1.04 25.54 2.82
C GLN A 146 -0.71 24.05 2.98
N LEU A 147 -0.06 23.48 1.98
CA LEU A 147 0.50 22.14 2.00
C LEU A 147 2.02 22.26 2.16
N SER A 148 2.55 21.68 3.23
CA SER A 148 4.00 21.50 3.43
C SER A 148 4.35 20.04 3.18
N VAL A 149 5.43 19.78 2.44
CA VAL A 149 5.88 18.43 2.10
C VAL A 149 7.35 18.29 2.42
N ASN A 150 7.76 17.16 2.97
CA ASN A 150 9.14 16.80 3.21
C ASN A 150 9.45 15.43 2.62
N VAL A 151 10.43 15.37 1.71
CA VAL A 151 10.81 14.15 1.00
C VAL A 151 12.18 13.69 1.49
N THR A 152 12.24 12.47 2.01
CA THR A 152 13.46 11.88 2.57
C THR A 152 13.69 10.47 2.06
N ARG A 153 14.95 10.05 2.10
CA ARG A 153 15.36 8.70 1.73
C ARG A 153 14.92 7.68 2.79
N THR A 154 14.38 6.55 2.37
CA THR A 154 13.83 5.53 3.28
C THR A 154 14.92 4.86 4.14
N GLU A 155 16.15 4.73 3.64
CA GLU A 155 17.23 3.99 4.30
C GLU A 155 17.84 4.73 5.50
N ASP A 156 17.97 6.06 5.44
CA ASP A 156 18.68 6.85 6.46
C ASP A 156 17.99 8.17 6.83
N GLY A 157 16.83 8.47 6.24
CA GLY A 157 16.11 9.72 6.48
C GLY A 157 16.77 10.96 5.90
N ALA A 158 17.80 10.82 5.05
CA ALA A 158 18.47 11.97 4.44
C ALA A 158 17.49 12.75 3.54
N PRO A 159 17.52 14.09 3.59
CA PRO A 159 16.65 14.92 2.74
C PRO A 159 16.99 14.75 1.26
N ILE A 160 15.96 14.73 0.42
CA ILE A 160 16.11 14.64 -1.04
C ILE A 160 15.84 16.02 -1.64
N PRO A 161 16.86 16.81 -2.01
CA PRO A 161 16.68 18.08 -2.69
C PRO A 161 16.30 17.89 -4.16
N GLY A 162 15.56 18.84 -4.72
CA GLY A 162 15.16 18.85 -6.13
C GLY A 162 14.12 17.79 -6.51
N ALA A 163 13.48 17.13 -5.54
CA ALA A 163 12.33 16.29 -5.79
C ALA A 163 11.17 17.16 -6.28
N ALA A 164 10.53 16.78 -7.39
CA ALA A 164 9.35 17.49 -7.86
C ALA A 164 8.13 17.03 -7.06
N VAL A 165 7.45 17.97 -6.42
CA VAL A 165 6.21 17.80 -5.68
C VAL A 165 5.11 18.40 -6.52
N ASN A 166 4.35 17.52 -7.17
CA ASN A 166 3.20 17.92 -7.94
C ASN A 166 1.93 17.68 -7.13
N ALA A 167 1.05 18.67 -6.99
CA ALA A 167 -0.15 18.51 -6.17
C ALA A 167 -1.40 19.16 -6.76
N ASN A 168 -2.52 18.48 -6.54
CA ASN A 168 -3.88 19.03 -6.63
C ASN A 168 -4.51 18.98 -5.23
N ILE A 169 -5.24 20.04 -4.86
CA ILE A 169 -5.90 20.13 -3.54
C ILE A 169 -7.41 20.17 -3.75
N VAL A 170 -8.13 19.34 -2.99
CA VAL A 170 -9.59 19.40 -2.89
C VAL A 170 -9.93 19.74 -1.45
N VAL A 171 -10.78 20.75 -1.27
CA VAL A 171 -11.23 21.19 0.05
C VAL A 171 -12.73 21.08 0.17
N THR A 172 -13.20 20.85 1.39
CA THR A 172 -14.60 21.07 1.75
C THR A 172 -14.68 22.41 2.46
N ALA A 173 -15.78 23.12 2.24
CA ALA A 173 -16.08 24.35 2.92
C ALA A 173 -17.49 24.29 3.51
N VAL A 174 -17.65 24.90 4.69
CA VAL A 174 -18.91 24.92 5.43
C VAL A 174 -19.30 26.35 5.77
N ASN A 175 -20.60 26.60 5.75
CA ASN A 175 -21.19 27.84 6.24
C ASN A 175 -21.90 27.55 7.57
N PRO A 176 -21.50 28.19 8.69
CA PRO A 176 -22.12 27.97 10.00
C PRO A 176 -23.64 28.19 10.02
N ASN A 177 -24.17 29.01 9.11
CA ASN A 177 -25.60 29.32 8.97
C ASN A 177 -26.33 28.38 7.99
N LYS A 178 -25.61 27.55 7.24
CA LYS A 178 -26.14 26.59 6.25
C LYS A 178 -25.44 25.23 6.39
N LYS A 179 -25.48 24.66 7.59
CA LYS A 179 -24.79 23.38 7.91
C LYS A 179 -25.31 22.17 7.12
N ASP A 180 -26.44 22.31 6.45
CA ASP A 180 -27.05 21.33 5.55
C ASP A 180 -26.52 21.42 4.11
N GLN A 181 -25.74 22.45 3.78
CA GLN A 181 -25.25 22.73 2.43
C GLN A 181 -23.71 22.88 2.41
N PRO A 182 -22.94 21.88 2.87
CA PRO A 182 -21.50 21.91 2.68
C PRO A 182 -21.16 21.92 1.18
N THR A 183 -20.06 22.57 0.81
CA THR A 183 -19.60 22.66 -0.58
C THR A 183 -18.18 22.13 -0.73
N ILE A 184 -17.76 21.88 -1.96
CA ILE A 184 -16.38 21.56 -2.31
C ILE A 184 -15.77 22.69 -3.14
N ALA A 185 -14.46 22.87 -3.00
CA ALA A 185 -13.66 23.61 -3.96
C ALA A 185 -12.46 22.76 -4.36
N ILE A 186 -12.10 22.85 -5.64
CA ILE A 186 -10.97 22.13 -6.23
C ILE A 186 -9.96 23.18 -6.65
N SER A 187 -8.69 22.86 -6.48
CA SER A 187 -7.58 23.67 -6.95
C SER A 187 -7.74 23.98 -8.44
N GLU A 188 -7.61 25.25 -8.82
CA GLU A 188 -7.74 25.65 -10.23
C GLU A 188 -6.42 25.45 -10.99
N ILE A 189 -5.30 25.34 -10.27
CA ILE A 189 -3.96 25.33 -10.84
C ILE A 189 -3.23 24.08 -10.37
N TYR A 190 -2.76 23.29 -11.32
CA TYR A 190 -1.79 22.25 -11.04
C TYR A 190 -0.49 22.87 -10.50
N HIS A 191 -0.13 22.51 -9.27
CA HIS A 191 1.07 23.02 -8.62
C HIS A 191 2.24 22.07 -8.79
N THR A 192 3.38 22.59 -9.25
CA THR A 192 4.67 21.90 -9.26
C THR A 192 5.68 22.72 -8.46
N GLU A 193 6.12 22.17 -7.32
CA GLU A 193 7.18 22.76 -6.50
C GLU A 193 8.37 21.80 -6.40
N TYR A 194 9.55 22.32 -6.07
CA TYR A 194 10.75 21.51 -5.89
C TYR A 194 11.26 21.59 -4.47
N THR A 195 11.67 20.45 -3.92
CA THR A 195 12.22 20.42 -2.57
C THR A 195 13.55 21.16 -2.49
N ASN A 196 13.74 21.91 -1.40
CA ASN A 196 14.99 22.62 -1.13
C ASN A 196 16.09 21.67 -0.58
N LEU A 197 17.22 22.23 -0.16
CA LEU A 197 18.33 21.46 0.43
C LEU A 197 17.97 20.63 1.67
N MET A 198 16.87 20.97 2.35
CA MET A 198 16.34 20.24 3.50
C MET A 198 15.26 19.22 3.11
N GLY A 199 15.04 18.98 1.81
CA GLY A 199 14.03 18.04 1.34
C GLY A 199 12.60 18.58 1.42
N SER A 200 12.42 19.87 1.74
CA SER A 200 11.11 20.46 1.98
C SER A 200 10.58 21.31 0.81
N ALA A 201 9.29 21.21 0.54
CA ALA A 201 8.55 22.04 -0.41
C ALA A 201 7.27 22.58 0.26
N LYS A 202 6.75 23.71 -0.23
CA LYS A 202 5.53 24.33 0.29
C LYS A 202 4.68 24.86 -0.85
N ILE A 203 3.41 24.44 -0.89
CA ILE A 203 2.39 24.90 -1.83
C ILE A 203 1.38 25.72 -1.03
N THR A 204 1.04 26.91 -1.53
CA THR A 204 0.03 27.79 -0.90
C THR A 204 -0.96 28.21 -1.96
N GLU A 205 -2.23 27.94 -1.72
CA GLU A 205 -3.30 28.19 -2.67
C GLU A 205 -4.48 28.88 -1.99
N THR A 206 -5.10 29.82 -2.72
CA THR A 206 -6.32 30.49 -2.28
C THR A 206 -7.50 29.90 -3.04
N MET A 207 -8.36 29.18 -2.31
CA MET A 207 -9.51 28.47 -2.85
C MET A 207 -10.65 29.44 -3.18
N VAL A 208 -11.31 29.20 -4.30
CA VAL A 208 -12.53 29.92 -4.67
C VAL A 208 -13.72 29.28 -3.95
N ILE A 209 -14.24 29.98 -2.93
CA ILE A 209 -15.41 29.55 -2.15
C ILE A 209 -16.42 30.70 -2.04
N ASP A 210 -17.70 30.34 -1.88
CA ASP A 210 -18.77 31.31 -1.73
C ASP A 210 -18.65 32.14 -0.45
N SER A 211 -19.18 33.37 -0.49
CA SER A 211 -19.20 34.26 0.67
C SER A 211 -19.93 33.61 1.87
N GLY A 212 -19.30 33.68 3.04
CA GLY A 212 -19.80 33.11 4.29
C GLY A 212 -19.44 31.63 4.52
N TYR A 213 -18.73 31.00 3.58
CA TYR A 213 -18.11 29.69 3.80
C TYR A 213 -16.68 29.84 4.32
N SER A 214 -16.22 28.83 5.05
CA SER A 214 -14.83 28.66 5.47
C SER A 214 -14.37 27.23 5.26
N LEU A 215 -13.09 27.04 4.96
CA LEU A 215 -12.51 25.70 4.79
C LEU A 215 -12.68 24.85 6.06
N GLU A 216 -13.02 23.57 5.88
CA GLU A 216 -13.23 22.62 6.97
C GLU A 216 -12.29 21.42 6.86
N LYS A 217 -12.20 20.81 5.67
CA LYS A 217 -11.33 19.67 5.39
C LYS A 217 -10.58 19.87 4.10
N ALA A 218 -9.48 19.16 3.96
CA ALA A 218 -8.65 19.19 2.77
C ALA A 218 -8.00 17.85 2.53
N ILE A 219 -7.90 17.51 1.27
CA ILE A 219 -7.12 16.39 0.77
C ILE A 219 -6.21 16.93 -0.34
N ALA A 220 -4.95 16.53 -0.33
CA ALA A 220 -4.00 16.85 -1.37
C ALA A 220 -3.49 15.56 -1.99
N PHE A 221 -3.42 15.58 -3.31
CA PHE A 221 -3.08 14.45 -4.15
C PHE A 221 -1.75 14.73 -4.81
N MET A 222 -0.72 14.02 -4.38
CA MET A 222 0.64 14.35 -4.71
C MET A 222 1.29 13.28 -5.58
N ARG A 223 1.87 13.71 -6.70
CA ARG A 223 2.82 12.92 -7.48
C ARG A 223 4.22 13.43 -7.18
N ILE A 224 5.03 12.58 -6.55
CA ILE A 224 6.41 12.91 -6.18
C ILE A 224 7.36 12.25 -7.17
N VAL A 225 8.28 13.02 -7.74
CA VAL A 225 9.25 12.54 -8.74
C VAL A 225 10.66 12.80 -8.25
N VAL A 226 11.46 11.74 -8.18
CA VAL A 226 12.88 11.77 -7.79
C VAL A 226 13.69 10.97 -8.79
N SER A 227 14.55 11.64 -9.57
CA SER A 227 15.48 10.98 -10.51
C SER A 227 14.81 9.93 -11.44
N GLY A 228 13.57 10.20 -11.88
CA GLY A 228 12.80 9.30 -12.74
C GLY A 228 12.02 8.20 -12.02
N MET A 229 12.12 8.10 -10.69
CA MET A 229 11.19 7.30 -9.87
C MET A 229 10.00 8.16 -9.48
N GLU A 230 8.80 7.59 -9.57
CA GLU A 230 7.55 8.29 -9.30
C GLU A 230 6.75 7.55 -8.24
N THR A 231 6.07 8.28 -7.36
CA THR A 231 5.10 7.67 -6.44
C THR A 231 3.96 8.63 -6.13
N MET A 232 2.84 8.04 -5.70
CA MET A 232 1.66 8.78 -5.28
C MET A 232 1.54 8.84 -3.76
N VAL A 233 1.13 10.00 -3.27
CA VAL A 233 0.88 10.25 -1.86
C VAL A 233 -0.42 11.03 -1.71
N VAL A 234 -1.27 10.56 -0.81
CA VAL A 234 -2.50 11.24 -0.41
C VAL A 234 -2.25 11.86 0.96
N ALA A 235 -2.36 13.18 1.04
CA ALA A 235 -2.31 13.92 2.29
C ALA A 235 -3.73 14.33 2.67
N SER A 236 -4.16 14.05 3.89
CA SER A 236 -5.53 14.35 4.30
C SER A 236 -5.58 15.00 5.69
N LYS A 237 -6.28 16.13 5.78
CA LYS A 237 -6.63 16.74 7.07
C LYS A 237 -7.78 15.99 7.78
N ASP A 238 -8.33 14.95 7.15
CA ASP A 238 -9.32 14.00 7.71
C ASP A 238 -8.84 12.55 7.51
N ILE A 239 -7.78 12.18 8.23
CA ILE A 239 -7.10 10.87 8.14
C ILE A 239 -8.09 9.72 8.39
N LEU A 240 -8.99 9.88 9.36
CA LEU A 240 -9.97 8.84 9.73
C LEU A 240 -10.87 8.45 8.56
N ALA A 241 -11.25 9.40 7.72
CA ALA A 241 -12.11 9.13 6.58
C ALA A 241 -11.38 8.34 5.49
N GLN A 242 -10.09 8.59 5.27
CA GLN A 242 -9.27 7.78 4.35
C GLN A 242 -9.09 6.35 4.87
N ASP A 243 -9.05 6.15 6.18
CA ASP A 243 -8.78 4.84 6.77
C ASP A 243 -10.01 3.93 6.77
N CYS A 244 -11.21 4.52 6.79
CA CYS A 244 -12.46 3.78 6.92
C CYS A 244 -13.21 3.54 5.60
N LEU A 245 -12.84 4.24 4.53
CA LEU A 245 -13.39 4.03 3.20
C LEU A 245 -12.32 3.44 2.29
N ARG A 246 -12.70 2.45 1.48
CA ARG A 246 -11.81 1.80 0.51
C ARG A 246 -12.40 1.89 -0.87
N ILE A 247 -11.67 2.51 -1.78
CA ILE A 247 -11.99 2.52 -3.20
C ILE A 247 -11.30 1.31 -3.83
N SER A 248 -11.99 0.61 -4.71
CA SER A 248 -11.40 -0.44 -5.52
C SER A 248 -11.76 -0.24 -6.98
N THR A 249 -10.86 -0.59 -7.87
CA THR A 249 -11.07 -0.61 -9.32
C THR A 249 -10.74 -1.99 -9.84
N PHE A 250 -11.66 -2.58 -10.60
CA PHE A 250 -11.48 -3.88 -11.25
C PHE A 250 -12.03 -3.77 -12.66
N ASP A 251 -11.12 -3.70 -13.64
CA ASP A 251 -11.45 -3.29 -15.00
C ASP A 251 -12.29 -2.01 -15.00
N ASP A 252 -13.47 -2.02 -15.63
CA ASP A 252 -14.36 -0.86 -15.67
C ASP A 252 -15.21 -0.69 -14.41
N THR A 253 -15.13 -1.60 -13.44
CA THR A 253 -15.95 -1.55 -12.23
C THR A 253 -15.22 -0.81 -11.11
N VAL A 254 -15.85 0.26 -10.62
CA VAL A 254 -15.40 0.97 -9.43
C VAL A 254 -16.30 0.58 -8.28
N GLY A 255 -15.68 0.28 -7.14
CA GLY A 255 -16.37 -0.01 -5.90
C GLY A 255 -15.88 0.85 -4.74
N LEU A 256 -16.75 1.01 -3.76
CA LEU A 256 -16.52 1.69 -2.51
C LEU A 256 -16.97 0.76 -1.39
N THR A 257 -16.08 0.44 -0.46
CA THR A 257 -16.42 -0.30 0.77
C THR A 257 -16.27 0.61 1.97
N PHE A 258 -17.20 0.50 2.90
CA PHE A 258 -17.18 1.30 4.11
C PHE A 258 -17.06 0.44 5.37
N TRP A 259 -15.94 0.63 6.07
CA TRP A 259 -15.62 -0.06 7.30
C TRP A 259 -16.04 0.80 8.51
N ASP A 260 -17.35 0.87 8.74
CA ASP A 260 -17.98 1.83 9.66
C ASP A 260 -17.60 1.65 11.12
N GLN A 261 -17.30 0.44 11.61
CA GLN A 261 -17.18 0.22 13.06
C GLN A 261 -16.01 1.00 13.69
N GLU A 262 -14.90 1.15 12.95
CA GLU A 262 -13.74 1.94 13.38
C GLU A 262 -13.99 3.45 13.25
N TYR A 263 -14.63 3.87 12.15
CA TYR A 263 -15.03 5.27 11.94
C TYR A 263 -16.03 5.74 13.00
N TYR A 264 -17.07 4.96 13.24
CA TYR A 264 -18.15 5.22 14.19
C TYR A 264 -17.63 5.35 15.61
N ASN A 265 -16.83 4.38 16.08
CA ASN A 265 -16.28 4.37 17.43
C ASN A 265 -15.45 5.63 17.69
N THR A 266 -14.77 6.14 16.66
CA THR A 266 -13.85 7.27 16.76
C THR A 266 -14.56 8.62 16.59
N THR A 267 -15.48 8.72 15.62
CA THR A 267 -16.11 10.00 15.23
C THR A 267 -17.48 10.23 15.85
N LYS A 268 -18.11 9.20 16.44
CA LYS A 268 -19.52 9.22 16.90
C LYS A 268 -20.49 9.67 15.80
N THR A 269 -20.13 9.45 14.54
CA THR A 269 -20.99 9.73 13.39
C THR A 269 -22.22 8.83 13.49
N PRO A 270 -23.45 9.33 13.39
CA PRO A 270 -24.63 8.54 13.67
C PRO A 270 -24.92 7.56 12.53
N ASN A 271 -25.69 6.50 12.83
CA ASN A 271 -26.26 5.61 11.82
C ASN A 271 -27.03 6.46 10.79
N GLY A 272 -26.72 6.29 9.51
CA GLY A 272 -27.37 7.06 8.45
C GLY A 272 -26.71 6.86 7.08
N GLU A 273 -27.41 7.24 6.03
CA GLU A 273 -26.90 7.12 4.65
C GLU A 273 -25.68 7.99 4.41
N ARG A 274 -24.61 7.39 3.90
CA ARG A 274 -23.48 8.08 3.27
C ARG A 274 -23.81 8.18 1.78
N LYS A 275 -23.88 9.39 1.26
CA LYS A 275 -24.31 9.65 -0.13
C LYS A 275 -23.09 10.03 -0.94
N ILE A 276 -22.86 9.34 -2.05
CA ILE A 276 -21.83 9.73 -2.99
C ILE A 276 -22.37 10.94 -3.73
N GLU A 277 -21.66 12.07 -3.68
CA GLU A 277 -22.06 13.31 -4.35
C GLU A 277 -21.37 13.40 -5.70
N TYR A 278 -20.07 13.12 -5.73
CA TYR A 278 -19.24 13.20 -6.93
C TYR A 278 -18.15 12.13 -6.93
N ILE A 279 -17.82 11.66 -8.13
CA ILE A 279 -16.64 10.83 -8.40
C ILE A 279 -15.82 11.51 -9.48
N TYR A 280 -14.54 11.74 -9.19
CA TYR A 280 -13.58 12.28 -10.15
C TYR A 280 -12.49 11.26 -10.44
N GLY A 281 -11.99 11.26 -11.67
CA GLY A 281 -10.72 10.64 -12.04
C GLY A 281 -9.63 11.71 -12.06
N TYR A 282 -8.49 11.41 -11.46
CA TYR A 282 -7.31 12.27 -11.50
C TYR A 282 -6.33 11.75 -12.55
N ASP A 283 -5.85 12.62 -13.44
CA ASP A 283 -4.90 12.27 -14.51
C ASP A 283 -3.50 12.89 -14.33
N PHE A 284 -3.17 13.28 -13.09
CA PHE A 284 -1.99 14.05 -12.69
C PHE A 284 -2.04 15.54 -12.96
N GLU A 285 -2.91 16.04 -13.81
CA GLU A 285 -2.98 17.48 -14.12
C GLU A 285 -4.32 18.08 -13.68
N SER A 286 -5.40 17.31 -13.83
CA SER A 286 -6.76 17.77 -13.66
C SER A 286 -7.69 16.72 -13.04
N LEU A 287 -8.83 17.17 -12.53
CA LEU A 287 -9.92 16.30 -12.09
C LEU A 287 -11.00 16.22 -13.16
N MET A 288 -11.19 15.02 -13.70
CA MET A 288 -12.26 14.70 -14.63
C MET A 288 -13.48 14.24 -13.85
N LEU A 289 -14.62 14.93 -13.99
CA LEU A 289 -15.87 14.46 -13.39
C LEU A 289 -16.34 13.20 -14.11
N LEU A 290 -16.36 12.08 -13.39
CA LEU A 290 -16.82 10.78 -13.90
C LEU A 290 -18.29 10.54 -13.58
N HIS A 291 -18.73 10.95 -12.38
CA HIS A 291 -20.09 10.70 -11.92
C HIS A 291 -20.59 11.80 -10.99
N LYS A 292 -21.87 12.11 -11.10
CA LYS A 292 -22.61 12.89 -10.11
C LYS A 292 -23.66 11.97 -9.50
N GLY A 293 -23.60 11.78 -8.19
CA GLY A 293 -24.44 10.83 -7.49
C GLY A 293 -25.93 11.17 -7.53
N ASP A 294 -26.75 10.14 -7.46
CA ASP A 294 -28.20 10.21 -7.34
C ASP A 294 -28.71 9.54 -6.05
N SER A 295 -30.03 9.40 -5.90
CA SER A 295 -30.66 8.83 -4.71
C SER A 295 -30.30 7.37 -4.43
N HIS A 296 -29.73 6.65 -5.40
CA HIS A 296 -29.31 5.25 -5.28
C HIS A 296 -27.81 5.11 -4.98
N ASP A 297 -27.02 6.18 -5.12
CA ASP A 297 -25.58 6.16 -4.86
C ASP A 297 -25.31 6.38 -3.37
N VAL A 298 -25.75 5.41 -2.57
CA VAL A 298 -25.69 5.44 -1.12
C VAL A 298 -25.02 4.20 -0.56
N VAL A 299 -24.24 4.40 0.50
CA VAL A 299 -23.69 3.34 1.35
C VAL A 299 -24.34 3.47 2.73
N THR A 300 -24.84 2.37 3.27
CA THR A 300 -25.51 2.34 4.58
C THR A 300 -24.91 1.28 5.48
N GLN A 301 -25.30 1.30 6.75
CA GLN A 301 -24.86 0.31 7.72
C GLN A 301 -25.87 -0.83 7.79
N GLY A 302 -25.42 -2.07 7.59
CA GLY A 302 -26.24 -3.27 7.69
C GLY A 302 -25.81 -4.36 6.71
N ASP A 303 -26.24 -5.59 6.96
CA ASP A 303 -25.91 -6.74 6.11
C ASP A 303 -26.31 -6.47 4.65
N GLY A 304 -25.33 -6.40 3.75
CA GLY A 304 -25.51 -6.25 2.31
C GLY A 304 -25.57 -4.81 1.76
N TYR A 305 -25.32 -3.78 2.59
CA TYR A 305 -25.35 -2.37 2.15
C TYR A 305 -24.11 -1.55 2.51
N ASP A 306 -23.06 -2.21 2.99
CA ASP A 306 -21.76 -1.64 3.37
C ASP A 306 -20.83 -1.36 2.18
N SER A 307 -21.27 -1.70 0.97
CA SER A 307 -20.55 -1.49 -0.27
C SER A 307 -21.44 -0.88 -1.36
N TRP A 308 -20.80 -0.13 -2.24
CA TRP A 308 -21.38 0.41 -3.47
C TRP A 308 -20.47 0.02 -4.63
N SER A 309 -21.04 -0.26 -5.80
CA SER A 309 -20.26 -0.51 -7.01
C SER A 309 -21.01 -0.05 -8.25
N ARG A 310 -20.28 0.47 -9.23
CA ARG A 310 -20.80 0.86 -10.54
C ARG A 310 -19.75 0.60 -11.62
N THR A 311 -20.21 0.18 -12.79
CA THR A 311 -19.38 0.06 -13.98
C THR A 311 -19.35 1.38 -14.75
N PHE A 312 -18.15 1.85 -15.07
CA PHE A 312 -17.86 3.03 -15.87
C PHE A 312 -17.17 2.60 -17.16
N PRO A 313 -17.92 2.37 -18.25
CA PRO A 313 -17.34 1.85 -19.49
C PRO A 313 -16.16 2.71 -19.98
N GLY A 314 -15.00 2.08 -20.18
CA GLY A 314 -13.78 2.71 -20.66
C GLY A 314 -12.91 3.38 -19.59
N ILE A 315 -13.28 3.35 -18.31
CA ILE A 315 -12.42 3.88 -17.25
C ILE A 315 -11.10 3.11 -17.15
N SER A 316 -11.08 1.80 -17.42
CA SER A 316 -9.86 1.01 -17.45
C SER A 316 -8.93 1.40 -18.61
N SER A 317 -9.50 1.94 -19.69
CA SER A 317 -8.74 2.47 -20.82
C SER A 317 -8.16 3.86 -20.55
N VAL A 318 -8.88 4.70 -19.79
CA VAL A 318 -8.37 5.98 -19.28
C VAL A 318 -7.30 5.74 -18.22
N ASN A 319 -7.46 4.68 -17.43
CA ASN A 319 -6.63 4.26 -16.31
C ASN A 319 -6.24 5.44 -15.40
N PRO A 320 -7.23 6.14 -14.79
CA PRO A 320 -6.91 7.23 -13.88
C PRO A 320 -6.08 6.65 -12.72
N PRO A 321 -4.86 7.14 -12.47
CA PRO A 321 -4.00 6.70 -11.36
C PRO A 321 -4.68 6.78 -9.99
N MET A 322 -5.71 7.63 -9.88
CA MET A 322 -6.48 7.77 -8.67
C MET A 322 -7.91 8.25 -8.95
N LEU A 323 -8.85 7.72 -8.19
CA LEU A 323 -10.22 8.16 -8.09
C LEU A 323 -10.45 8.93 -6.80
N ILE A 324 -11.29 9.95 -6.89
CA ILE A 324 -11.65 10.82 -5.77
C ILE A 324 -13.15 10.74 -5.57
N PHE A 325 -13.55 10.37 -4.37
CA PHE A 325 -14.96 10.35 -3.98
C PHE A 325 -15.24 11.51 -3.04
N VAL A 326 -16.27 12.28 -3.36
CA VAL A 326 -16.87 13.26 -2.46
C VAL A 326 -18.13 12.64 -1.88
N ILE A 327 -18.13 12.43 -0.57
CA ILE A 327 -19.17 11.69 0.14
C ILE A 327 -19.79 12.61 1.18
N SER A 328 -21.10 12.75 1.14
CA SER A 328 -21.89 13.42 2.14
C SER A 328 -22.21 12.45 3.27
N VAL A 329 -21.83 12.79 4.49
CA VAL A 329 -22.05 11.98 5.70
C VAL A 329 -22.85 12.78 6.75
N PRO A 330 -23.72 12.14 7.53
CA PRO A 330 -24.51 12.84 8.54
C PRO A 330 -23.62 13.42 9.66
N LEU A 331 -23.97 14.60 10.17
CA LEU A 331 -23.39 15.13 11.41
C LEU A 331 -24.02 14.39 12.60
N GLY A 332 -23.22 14.08 13.63
CA GLY A 332 -23.56 13.38 14.91
C GLY A 332 -25.00 13.52 15.45
N GLN A 333 -25.43 12.56 16.30
CA GLN A 333 -26.70 12.70 17.03
C GLN A 333 -26.77 14.07 17.74
N GLY A 334 -27.85 14.82 17.46
CA GLY A 334 -28.10 16.14 18.05
C GLY A 334 -27.48 17.33 17.31
N GLN A 335 -26.67 17.12 16.25
CA GLN A 335 -26.07 18.22 15.50
C GLN A 335 -26.92 18.70 14.31
N GLY A 336 -27.66 17.80 13.66
CA GLY A 336 -28.42 18.10 12.44
C GLY A 336 -27.51 18.50 11.26
N GLY A 337 -27.90 18.11 10.05
CA GLY A 337 -27.15 18.44 8.83
C GLY A 337 -26.13 17.38 8.41
N ARG A 338 -25.27 17.74 7.45
CA ARG A 338 -24.34 16.82 6.78
C ARG A 338 -23.00 17.52 6.57
N GLN A 339 -21.92 16.75 6.58
CA GLN A 339 -20.58 17.20 6.22
C GLN A 339 -20.11 16.45 4.98
N LEU A 340 -19.19 17.06 4.23
CA LEU A 340 -18.53 16.37 3.13
C LEU A 340 -17.22 15.74 3.63
N VAL A 341 -16.94 14.58 3.08
CA VAL A 341 -15.70 13.84 3.23
C VAL A 341 -15.16 13.64 1.82
N VAL A 342 -13.85 13.80 1.65
CA VAL A 342 -13.19 13.53 0.38
C VAL A 342 -12.18 12.42 0.61
N ILE A 343 -12.20 11.38 -0.23
CA ILE A 343 -11.27 10.25 -0.16
C ILE A 343 -10.61 10.01 -1.51
N GLY A 344 -9.38 9.49 -1.49
CA GLY A 344 -8.63 9.10 -2.68
C GLY A 344 -8.21 7.63 -2.67
N GLY A 345 -8.26 6.96 -3.81
CA GLY A 345 -7.83 5.57 -4.00
C GLY A 345 -7.66 5.22 -5.48
N PRO A 346 -7.49 3.96 -5.88
CA PRO A 346 -7.82 2.75 -5.13
C PRO A 346 -6.80 2.36 -4.07
N PHE A 347 -5.54 2.73 -4.24
CA PHE A 347 -4.52 2.48 -3.23
C PHE A 347 -4.57 3.56 -2.15
N SER A 348 -4.88 3.18 -0.91
CA SER A 348 -4.83 4.11 0.22
C SER A 348 -3.36 4.35 0.61
N PHE A 349 -2.78 5.44 0.11
CA PHE A 349 -1.38 5.84 0.35
C PHE A 349 -1.20 6.67 1.63
N ASN A 350 -2.13 6.57 2.58
CA ASN A 350 -2.17 7.43 3.76
C ASN A 350 -1.01 7.17 4.74
N ALA A 351 -0.49 5.94 4.77
CA ALA A 351 0.67 5.55 5.56
C ALA A 351 1.97 6.13 4.96
N GLN A 352 2.89 6.64 5.78
CA GLN A 352 4.07 7.45 5.37
C GLN A 352 5.05 6.75 4.41
N ASN A 353 5.14 5.42 4.42
CA ASN A 353 6.09 4.69 3.59
C ASN A 353 5.60 3.31 3.13
N LYS A 354 4.97 2.55 4.02
CA LYS A 354 4.46 1.22 3.76
C LYS A 354 3.01 1.29 3.35
N ILE A 355 2.69 0.76 2.17
CA ILE A 355 1.36 0.88 1.57
C ILE A 355 0.46 -0.21 2.14
N PHE A 356 0.92 -1.47 2.12
CA PHE A 356 0.21 -2.58 2.75
C PHE A 356 1.14 -3.77 3.01
N THR A 357 0.62 -4.74 3.76
CA THR A 357 1.17 -6.09 3.88
C THR A 357 0.09 -7.12 3.65
N PHE A 358 0.46 -8.18 2.94
CA PHE A 358 -0.28 -9.41 2.78
C PHE A 358 0.46 -10.54 3.50
N GLY A 359 -0.27 -11.31 4.31
CA GLY A 359 0.31 -12.31 5.21
C GLY A 359 0.65 -11.76 6.59
N HIS A 360 1.34 -12.57 7.39
CA HIS A 360 1.64 -12.25 8.79
C HIS A 360 2.99 -11.55 8.92
N GLU A 361 3.04 -10.39 9.58
CA GLU A 361 4.29 -9.84 10.11
C GLU A 361 4.59 -10.50 11.45
N GLY A 362 5.29 -11.62 11.41
CA GLY A 362 5.80 -12.26 12.63
C GLY A 362 6.92 -11.44 13.28
N PRO A 363 7.28 -11.75 14.54
CA PRO A 363 8.49 -11.19 15.15
C PRO A 363 9.71 -11.50 14.28
N TYR A 364 10.58 -10.51 14.07
CA TYR A 364 11.76 -10.59 13.18
C TYR A 364 12.70 -11.78 13.48
N SER A 365 12.58 -12.42 14.64
CA SER A 365 13.39 -13.58 15.04
C SER A 365 13.20 -14.82 14.16
N ASN A 366 12.11 -14.90 13.38
CA ASN A 366 11.78 -16.08 12.59
C ASN A 366 11.91 -15.84 11.07
N VAL A 367 12.44 -14.68 10.65
CA VAL A 367 12.62 -14.35 9.24
C VAL A 367 13.87 -15.05 8.71
N ILE A 368 13.67 -16.00 7.81
CA ILE A 368 14.72 -16.80 7.16
C ILE A 368 15.39 -16.00 6.04
N ALA A 369 14.58 -15.33 5.22
CA ALA A 369 15.07 -14.59 4.05
C ALA A 369 14.24 -13.34 3.81
N THR A 370 14.91 -12.27 3.40
CA THR A 370 14.28 -11.01 2.96
C THR A 370 14.74 -10.70 1.54
N LEU A 371 13.78 -10.47 0.63
CA LEU A 371 14.04 -10.06 -0.74
C LEU A 371 13.32 -8.76 -1.05
N GLN A 372 13.96 -7.90 -1.84
CA GLN A 372 13.38 -6.63 -2.30
C GLN A 372 13.59 -6.44 -3.79
N ARG A 373 12.59 -5.87 -4.47
CA ARG A 373 12.66 -5.49 -5.89
C ARG A 373 11.89 -4.20 -6.12
N PHE A 374 12.38 -3.36 -7.02
CA PHE A 374 11.57 -2.30 -7.59
C PHE A 374 10.51 -2.92 -8.51
N VAL A 375 9.29 -2.43 -8.38
CA VAL A 375 8.14 -2.82 -9.19
C VAL A 375 7.41 -1.57 -9.65
N VAL A 376 6.67 -1.70 -10.75
CA VAL A 376 5.85 -0.62 -11.29
C VAL A 376 4.38 -1.05 -11.25
N ILE A 377 3.51 -0.19 -10.72
CA ILE A 377 2.05 -0.35 -10.73
C ILE A 377 1.48 0.96 -11.27
N ASP A 378 0.70 0.90 -12.35
CA ASP A 378 0.09 2.08 -13.00
C ASP A 378 1.07 3.24 -13.27
N GLY A 379 2.30 2.89 -13.70
CA GLY A 379 3.36 3.86 -13.99
C GLY A 379 4.12 4.38 -12.77
N MET A 380 3.70 4.01 -11.55
CA MET A 380 4.35 4.41 -10.29
C MET A 380 5.34 3.35 -9.80
N THR A 381 6.46 3.81 -9.28
CA THR A 381 7.53 2.97 -8.71
C THR A 381 7.25 2.65 -7.24
N TYR A 382 7.40 1.38 -6.89
CA TYR A 382 7.32 0.87 -5.52
C TYR A 382 8.46 -0.11 -5.24
N ILE A 383 8.69 -0.37 -3.97
CA ILE A 383 9.57 -1.44 -3.49
C ILE A 383 8.68 -2.58 -3.00
N ALA A 384 8.67 -3.68 -3.73
CA ALA A 384 8.12 -4.93 -3.24
C ALA A 384 9.13 -5.60 -2.31
N LYS A 385 8.65 -6.07 -1.15
CA LYS A 385 9.43 -6.80 -0.16
C LYS A 385 8.74 -8.13 0.15
N LEU A 386 9.51 -9.21 0.12
CA LEU A 386 9.10 -10.52 0.60
C LEU A 386 9.93 -10.89 1.82
N ASN A 387 9.27 -11.27 2.91
CA ASN A 387 9.91 -11.99 4.00
C ASN A 387 9.43 -13.44 3.96
N LEU A 388 10.34 -14.39 4.01
CA LEU A 388 10.05 -15.81 4.20
C LEU A 388 10.36 -16.17 5.66
N GLN A 389 9.48 -16.92 6.31
CA GLN A 389 9.60 -17.32 7.71
C GLN A 389 9.18 -18.78 7.89
N GLU A 390 9.63 -19.41 8.98
CA GLU A 390 9.11 -20.74 9.37
C GLU A 390 7.64 -20.61 9.77
N ALA A 391 6.83 -21.62 9.44
CA ALA A 391 5.44 -21.66 9.89
C ALA A 391 5.39 -21.80 11.42
N LEU A 392 4.59 -20.95 12.08
CA LEU A 392 4.33 -21.10 13.51
C LEU A 392 3.42 -22.32 13.70
N VAL A 393 3.96 -23.38 14.32
CA VAL A 393 3.23 -24.62 14.66
C VAL A 393 2.27 -24.40 15.82
#